data_AF-A0A920TQI9-F1
#
_entry.id   AF-A0A920TQI9-F1
#
_cell.length_a   1.000
_cell.length_b   1.000
_cell.length_c   1.000
_cell.angle_alpha   90.00
_cell.angle_beta   90.00
_cell.angle_gamma   90.00
#
_symmetry.space_group_name_H-M   'P 1'
#
loop_
_entity.id
_entity.type
_entity.pdbx_description
1 polymer ?
#
loop_
_entity_poly.entity_id
_entity_poly.type
_entity_poly.pdbx_seq_one_letter_code
_entity_poly.pdbx_strand_id
1 'polypeptide(L)'
;MSYKSLNLRQFFKKYKNSENFNKNSGWGETYVSHSSRGTHNANLALEYDLINFGANLISPSDNSNFVLAFEGGIQDFDKDHKIKYTNASAGLYFPDNSSIFNLETFVMGGITLKDAERTIITNTTSSGQLDIESNYETYEIHTGVRKNNLSLVPDIGLTGSYSFTPNYDESKYYSWGDRHVGNVSIYFSDNYNLIKNKNNKLSLGWTLDYRSLAADDEQVYFINGTQATYKQDIDLTKEITMIVSLGYKKKIFK
;
A
#
# COMPACT_ATOMS: atom_id res chain seq x y z
N MET A 1 7.64 2.07 -3.52
CA MET A 1 6.37 2.81 -3.35
C MET A 1 5.36 1.92 -2.64
N SER A 2 4.61 2.43 -1.66
CA SER A 2 3.63 1.62 -0.91
C SER A 2 2.32 1.41 -1.68
N TYR A 3 1.83 0.18 -1.75
CA TYR A 3 0.53 -0.17 -2.38
C TYR A 3 -0.66 -0.08 -1.41
N LYS A 4 -0.43 0.25 -0.15
CA LYS A 4 -1.48 0.26 0.88
C LYS A 4 -2.57 1.29 0.64
N SER A 5 -2.22 2.49 0.17
CA SER A 5 -3.20 3.52 -0.21
C SER A 5 -4.11 3.06 -1.36
N LEU A 6 -3.63 2.15 -2.22
CA LEU A 6 -4.45 1.53 -3.25
C LEU A 6 -5.43 0.50 -2.66
N ASN A 7 -4.97 -0.37 -1.77
CA ASN A 7 -5.81 -1.35 -1.07
C ASN A 7 -6.94 -0.65 -0.29
N LEU A 8 -6.62 0.40 0.46
CA LEU A 8 -7.60 1.20 1.22
C LEU A 8 -8.67 1.83 0.32
N ARG A 9 -8.29 2.37 -0.84
CA ARG A 9 -9.25 2.93 -1.81
C ARG A 9 -10.20 1.88 -2.36
N GLN A 10 -9.71 0.67 -2.63
CA GLN A 10 -10.57 -0.44 -3.06
C GLN A 10 -11.54 -0.84 -1.94
N PHE A 11 -11.07 -0.91 -0.70
CA PHE A 11 -11.89 -1.16 0.48
C PHE A 11 -13.03 -0.15 0.62
N PHE A 12 -12.74 1.15 0.58
CA PHE A 12 -13.76 2.22 0.66
C PHE A 12 -14.76 2.17 -0.50
N LYS A 13 -14.28 1.90 -1.74
CA LYS A 13 -15.14 1.72 -2.91
C LYS A 13 -16.10 0.54 -2.73
N LYS A 14 -15.65 -0.58 -2.18
CA LYS A 14 -16.49 -1.74 -1.89
C LYS A 14 -17.47 -1.47 -0.75
N TYR A 15 -17.03 -0.81 0.32
CA TYR A 15 -17.89 -0.40 1.43
C TYR A 15 -19.06 0.46 0.95
N LYS A 16 -18.81 1.51 0.16
CA LYS A 16 -19.87 2.35 -0.45
C LYS A 16 -20.86 1.58 -1.32
N ASN A 17 -20.39 0.52 -1.98
CA ASN A 17 -21.21 -0.35 -2.81
C ASN A 17 -21.91 -1.48 -2.05
N SER A 18 -21.64 -1.61 -0.75
CA SER A 18 -22.23 -2.61 0.13
C SER A 18 -23.64 -2.21 0.57
N GLU A 19 -24.37 -3.18 1.14
CA GLU A 19 -25.68 -2.88 1.76
C GLU A 19 -25.57 -2.28 3.16
N ASN A 20 -24.35 -2.19 3.71
CA ASN A 20 -24.08 -1.64 5.04
C ASN A 20 -23.63 -0.18 4.98
N PHE A 21 -23.47 0.38 3.78
CA PHE A 21 -23.23 1.81 3.62
C PHE A 21 -24.42 2.60 4.16
N ASN A 22 -24.15 3.63 4.97
CA ASN A 22 -25.16 4.44 5.69
C ASN A 22 -26.07 3.66 6.66
N LYS A 23 -25.65 2.46 7.09
CA LYS A 23 -26.24 1.77 8.23
C LYS A 23 -25.31 1.91 9.42
N ASN A 24 -25.84 2.04 10.64
CA ASN A 24 -25.06 2.05 11.89
C ASN A 24 -24.53 0.64 12.25
N SER A 25 -24.04 -0.08 11.24
CA SER A 25 -23.53 -1.44 11.34
C SER A 25 -22.14 -1.50 10.78
N GLY A 26 -21.22 -2.10 11.53
CA GLY A 26 -19.87 -2.36 11.06
C GLY A 26 -19.84 -3.17 9.77
N TRP A 27 -18.79 -2.97 8.99
CA TRP A 27 -18.51 -3.76 7.79
C TRP A 27 -17.03 -4.11 7.77
N GLY A 28 -16.67 -5.15 7.02
CA GLY A 28 -15.28 -5.52 6.85
C GLY A 28 -15.07 -6.43 5.66
N GLU A 29 -13.81 -6.57 5.28
CA GLU A 29 -13.37 -7.52 4.26
C GLU A 29 -12.04 -8.14 4.65
N THR A 30 -11.80 -9.35 4.14
CA THR A 30 -10.47 -9.92 4.02
C THR A 30 -10.04 -9.88 2.56
N TYR A 31 -8.73 -9.83 2.33
CA TYR A 31 -8.15 -9.85 0.99
C TYR A 31 -6.83 -10.58 0.98
N VAL A 32 -6.46 -11.03 -0.22
CA VAL A 32 -5.12 -11.51 -0.57
C VAL A 32 -4.71 -10.75 -1.82
N SER A 33 -3.46 -10.30 -1.88
CA SER A 33 -2.92 -9.70 -3.09
C SER A 33 -1.54 -10.27 -3.42
N HIS A 34 -1.26 -10.27 -4.71
CA HIS A 34 0.03 -10.67 -5.28
C HIS A 34 0.49 -9.56 -6.22
N SER A 35 1.75 -9.14 -6.09
CA SER A 35 2.39 -8.15 -6.93
C SER A 35 3.80 -8.60 -7.21
N SER A 36 4.19 -8.58 -8.49
CA SER A 36 5.55 -8.89 -8.91
C SER A 36 6.10 -7.77 -9.78
N ARG A 37 7.43 -7.62 -9.76
CA ARG A 37 8.17 -6.71 -10.64
C ARG A 37 9.35 -7.45 -11.23
N GLY A 38 9.39 -7.58 -12.56
CA GLY A 38 10.54 -8.17 -13.24
C GLY A 38 11.78 -7.26 -13.24
N THR A 39 12.95 -7.86 -13.42
CA THR A 39 14.24 -7.17 -13.46
C THR A 39 14.29 -6.10 -14.57
N HIS A 40 14.88 -4.93 -14.27
CA HIS A 40 15.28 -3.94 -15.27
C HIS A 40 16.76 -3.58 -15.10
N ASN A 41 17.60 -4.08 -16.01
CA ASN A 41 19.05 -3.87 -15.97
C ASN A 41 19.46 -2.40 -16.13
N ALA A 42 18.60 -1.57 -16.73
CA ALA A 42 18.89 -0.16 -17.01
C ALA A 42 18.83 0.73 -15.76
N ASN A 43 17.99 0.40 -14.78
CA ASN A 43 17.71 1.26 -13.61
C ASN A 43 18.00 0.58 -12.26
N LEU A 44 18.71 -0.56 -12.28
CA LEU A 44 19.09 -1.34 -11.10
C LEU A 44 17.90 -1.74 -10.20
N ALA A 45 16.68 -1.81 -10.75
CA ALA A 45 15.54 -2.30 -10.00
C ALA A 45 15.73 -3.77 -9.65
N LEU A 46 15.73 -4.09 -8.36
CA LEU A 46 15.62 -5.48 -7.94
C LEU A 46 14.25 -6.00 -8.32
N GLU A 47 14.24 -7.19 -8.89
CA GLU A 47 13.04 -7.98 -9.03
C GLU A 47 12.48 -8.32 -7.64
N TYR A 48 11.16 -8.39 -7.56
CA TYR A 48 10.51 -8.85 -6.34
C TYR A 48 9.19 -9.55 -6.63
N ASP A 49 8.83 -10.45 -5.73
CA ASP A 49 7.50 -11.02 -5.56
C ASP A 49 6.96 -10.66 -4.17
N LEU A 50 5.76 -10.10 -4.13
CA LEU A 50 5.06 -9.70 -2.92
C LEU A 50 3.74 -10.45 -2.84
N ILE A 51 3.57 -11.24 -1.78
CA ILE A 51 2.28 -11.83 -1.40
C ILE A 51 1.88 -11.24 -0.06
N ASN A 52 0.66 -10.74 0.04
CA ASN A 52 0.10 -10.28 1.31
C ASN A 52 -1.34 -10.74 1.50
N PHE A 53 -1.73 -10.80 2.76
CA PHE A 53 -3.08 -11.04 3.22
C PHE A 53 -3.45 -9.95 4.22
N GLY A 54 -4.71 -9.56 4.25
CA GLY A 54 -5.14 -8.52 5.16
C GLY A 54 -6.61 -8.57 5.49
N ALA A 55 -6.97 -7.79 6.51
CA ALA A 55 -8.32 -7.58 6.97
C ALA A 55 -8.54 -6.09 7.22
N ASN A 56 -9.61 -5.55 6.64
CA ASN A 56 -10.04 -4.17 6.84
C ASN A 56 -11.40 -4.17 7.52
N LEU A 57 -11.56 -3.36 8.56
CA LEU A 57 -12.78 -3.17 9.32
C LEU A 57 -13.16 -1.69 9.29
N ILE A 58 -14.45 -1.41 9.18
CA ILE A 58 -15.00 -0.06 9.21
C ILE A 58 -16.22 -0.02 10.13
N SER A 59 -16.20 0.93 11.06
CA SER A 59 -17.28 1.19 12.00
C SER A 59 -17.86 2.56 11.73
N PRO A 60 -19.12 2.65 11.27
CA PRO A 60 -19.75 3.93 11.00
C PRO A 60 -20.04 4.74 12.26
N SER A 61 -19.90 6.06 12.16
CA SER A 61 -20.32 7.07 13.15
C SER A 61 -20.99 8.25 12.42
N ASP A 62 -21.58 9.19 13.16
CA ASP A 62 -22.49 10.20 12.62
C ASP A 62 -21.86 11.06 11.51
N ASN A 63 -20.58 11.43 11.67
CA ASN A 63 -19.88 12.33 10.75
C ASN A 63 -18.61 11.73 10.12
N SER A 64 -18.24 10.51 10.51
CA SER A 64 -17.03 9.83 10.03
C SER A 64 -17.12 8.34 10.28
N ASN A 65 -16.32 7.55 9.58
CA ASN A 65 -16.20 6.13 9.82
C ASN A 65 -14.82 5.84 10.38
N PHE A 66 -14.75 5.12 11.51
CA PHE A 66 -13.49 4.64 12.05
C PHE A 66 -13.05 3.39 11.28
N VAL A 67 -11.77 3.33 10.93
CA VAL A 67 -11.21 2.26 10.09
C VAL A 67 -10.05 1.61 10.81
N LEU A 68 -10.02 0.28 10.80
CA LEU A 68 -8.87 -0.53 11.20
C LEU A 68 -8.44 -1.38 10.01
N ALA A 69 -7.14 -1.48 9.79
CA ALA A 69 -6.56 -2.28 8.73
C ALA A 69 -5.33 -3.04 9.24
N PHE A 70 -5.34 -4.35 9.03
CA PHE A 70 -4.27 -5.27 9.40
C PHE A 70 -3.78 -5.98 8.15
N GLU A 71 -2.46 -6.05 7.97
CA GLU A 71 -1.85 -6.70 6.81
C GLU A 71 -0.63 -7.52 7.26
N GLY A 72 -0.45 -8.69 6.68
CA GLY A 72 0.77 -9.48 6.81
C GLY A 72 1.23 -9.92 5.44
N GLY A 73 2.54 -10.00 5.23
CA GLY A 73 3.06 -10.35 3.92
C GLY A 73 4.51 -10.75 3.91
N ILE A 74 4.91 -11.27 2.74
CA ILE A 74 6.27 -11.66 2.42
C ILE A 74 6.63 -10.97 1.11
N GLN A 75 7.77 -10.31 1.12
CA GLN A 75 8.39 -9.72 -0.06
C GLN A 75 9.74 -10.40 -0.29
N ASP A 76 9.82 -11.18 -1.35
CA ASP A 76 11.04 -11.85 -1.80
C ASP A 76 11.67 -11.00 -2.90
N PHE A 77 12.91 -10.56 -2.70
CA PHE A 77 13.69 -9.82 -3.69
C PHE A 77 14.71 -10.75 -4.35
N ASP A 78 15.09 -10.41 -5.58
CA ASP A 78 16.26 -11.01 -6.21
C ASP A 78 17.54 -10.72 -5.40
N LYS A 79 18.51 -11.65 -5.45
CA LYS A 79 19.74 -11.71 -4.63
C LYS A 79 19.54 -12.08 -3.15
N ASP A 80 18.76 -13.13 -2.90
CA ASP A 80 18.63 -13.77 -1.59
C ASP A 80 18.30 -12.78 -0.46
N HIS A 81 17.35 -11.87 -0.72
CA HIS A 81 16.86 -10.92 0.28
C HIS A 81 15.35 -11.05 0.44
N LYS A 82 14.90 -11.38 1.65
CA LYS A 82 13.51 -11.61 2.00
C LYS A 82 13.09 -10.69 3.12
N ILE A 83 11.90 -10.12 3.02
CA ILE A 83 11.28 -9.33 4.08
C ILE A 83 9.92 -9.94 4.42
N LYS A 84 9.74 -10.35 5.67
CA LYS A 84 8.44 -10.65 6.26
C LYS A 84 7.96 -9.42 7.00
N TYR A 85 6.68 -9.09 6.90
CA TYR A 85 6.15 -7.94 7.62
C TYR A 85 4.76 -8.17 8.18
N THR A 86 4.46 -7.43 9.23
CA THR A 86 3.12 -7.27 9.77
C THR A 86 2.83 -5.78 9.95
N ASN A 87 1.60 -5.39 9.67
CA ASN A 87 1.15 -4.01 9.76
C ASN A 87 -0.16 -3.92 10.54
N ALA A 88 -0.24 -2.90 11.38
CA ALA A 88 -1.48 -2.43 11.95
C ALA A 88 -1.65 -0.94 11.61
N SER A 89 -2.86 -0.56 11.19
CA SER A 89 -3.20 0.83 10.89
C SER A 89 -4.62 1.17 11.29
N ALA A 90 -4.81 2.43 11.64
CA ALA A 90 -6.08 2.97 12.09
C ALA A 90 -6.28 4.37 11.52
N GLY A 91 -7.55 4.77 11.38
CA GLY A 91 -7.84 6.10 10.87
C GLY A 91 -9.31 6.39 10.68
N LEU A 92 -9.56 7.45 9.92
CA LEU A 92 -10.88 8.00 9.68
C LEU A 92 -11.16 8.08 8.19
N TYR A 93 -12.37 7.73 7.83
CA TYR A 93 -12.91 7.82 6.48
C TYR A 93 -14.19 8.65 6.48
N PHE A 94 -14.22 9.67 5.64
CA PHE A 94 -15.31 10.62 5.47
C PHE A 94 -15.90 10.40 4.07
N PRO A 95 -17.04 9.71 3.92
CA PRO A 95 -17.67 9.49 2.62
C PRO A 95 -18.09 10.79 1.92
N ASP A 96 -18.41 11.80 2.72
CA ASP A 96 -18.83 13.14 2.32
C ASP A 96 -18.30 14.16 3.34
N ASN A 97 -17.18 14.83 3.04
CA ASN A 97 -16.54 15.76 3.96
C ASN A 97 -16.94 17.21 3.66
N SER A 98 -17.85 17.77 4.46
CA SER A 98 -18.36 19.13 4.30
C SER A 98 -17.28 20.20 4.40
N SER A 99 -16.21 19.95 5.17
CA SER A 99 -15.08 20.87 5.32
C SER A 99 -14.17 20.93 4.09
N ILE A 100 -14.24 19.93 3.19
CA ILE A 100 -13.41 19.84 1.98
C ILE A 100 -14.32 19.68 0.76
N PHE A 101 -15.22 20.64 0.55
CA PHE A 101 -16.09 20.71 -0.65
C PHE A 101 -16.89 19.42 -0.94
N ASN A 102 -17.37 18.72 0.09
CA ASN A 102 -18.10 17.46 -0.02
C ASN A 102 -17.31 16.37 -0.76
N LEU A 103 -15.98 16.43 -0.65
CA LEU A 103 -15.10 15.40 -1.19
C LEU A 103 -15.04 14.22 -0.24
N GLU A 104 -14.94 13.03 -0.82
CA GLU A 104 -14.64 11.84 -0.05
C GLU A 104 -13.19 11.91 0.41
N THR A 105 -12.94 11.73 1.71
CA THR A 105 -11.62 11.92 2.33
C THR A 105 -11.26 10.75 3.23
N PHE A 106 -9.99 10.38 3.30
CA PHE A 106 -9.49 9.49 4.35
C PHE A 106 -8.14 9.94 4.88
N VAL A 107 -7.86 9.56 6.13
CA VAL A 107 -6.56 9.64 6.77
C VAL A 107 -6.34 8.36 7.58
N MET A 108 -5.19 7.71 7.41
CA MET A 108 -4.81 6.48 8.08
C MET A 108 -3.37 6.60 8.57
N GLY A 109 -3.12 6.28 9.84
CA GLY A 109 -1.77 6.11 10.39
C GLY A 109 -1.51 4.63 10.68
N GLY A 110 -0.25 4.19 10.61
CA GLY A 110 0.09 2.80 10.89
C GLY A 110 1.55 2.56 11.24
N ILE A 111 1.80 1.35 11.71
CA ILE A 111 3.13 0.84 12.04
C ILE A 111 3.30 -0.49 11.33
N THR A 112 4.43 -0.67 10.67
CA THR A 112 4.83 -1.91 10.01
C THR A 112 6.08 -2.45 10.71
N LEU A 113 6.00 -3.66 11.24
CA LEU A 113 7.15 -4.41 11.76
C LEU A 113 7.68 -5.29 10.65
N LYS A 114 9.00 -5.34 10.48
CA LYS A 114 9.68 -6.06 9.40
C LYS A 114 10.80 -6.91 9.98
N ASP A 115 10.82 -8.17 9.56
CA ASP A 115 11.91 -9.10 9.76
C ASP A 115 12.51 -9.38 8.38
N ALA A 116 13.76 -8.96 8.18
CA ALA A 116 14.47 -9.11 6.91
C ALA A 116 15.67 -10.04 7.05
N GLU A 117 15.88 -10.86 6.02
CA GLU A 117 16.96 -11.82 5.91
C GLU A 117 17.67 -11.60 4.57
N ARG A 118 19.00 -11.50 4.57
CA ARG A 118 19.80 -11.32 3.36
C ARG A 118 21.07 -12.16 3.37
N THR A 119 21.43 -12.75 2.23
CA THR A 119 22.77 -13.32 2.03
C THR A 119 23.74 -12.27 1.49
N ILE A 120 24.88 -12.09 2.15
CA ILE A 120 25.98 -11.23 1.69
C ILE A 120 27.21 -12.05 1.31
N ILE A 121 27.99 -11.54 0.36
CA ILE A 121 29.31 -12.10 0.02
C ILE A 121 30.35 -11.53 0.98
N THR A 122 31.16 -12.40 1.60
CA THR A 122 32.16 -12.01 2.60
C THR A 122 33.38 -12.94 2.59
N ASN A 123 34.54 -12.44 3.03
CA ASN A 123 35.73 -13.27 3.27
C ASN A 123 35.80 -13.84 4.70
N THR A 124 34.79 -13.60 5.53
CA THR A 124 34.78 -14.00 6.95
C THR A 124 34.29 -15.43 7.20
N THR A 125 33.75 -16.10 6.19
CA THR A 125 33.26 -17.48 6.25
C THR A 125 33.97 -18.35 5.21
N SER A 126 34.02 -19.66 5.43
CA SER A 126 34.67 -20.61 4.50
C SER A 126 33.91 -20.76 3.18
N SER A 127 32.59 -20.54 3.18
CA SER A 127 31.75 -20.56 1.97
C SER A 127 31.86 -19.28 1.14
N GLY A 128 32.41 -18.20 1.69
CA GLY A 128 32.40 -16.88 1.05
C GLY A 128 31.05 -16.15 1.15
N GLN A 129 30.08 -16.71 1.88
CA GLN A 129 28.72 -16.19 2.04
C GLN A 129 28.33 -16.13 3.53
N LEU A 130 27.50 -15.16 3.90
CA LEU A 130 26.97 -15.01 5.25
C LEU A 130 25.53 -14.49 5.20
N ASP A 131 24.63 -15.17 5.90
CA ASP A 131 23.26 -14.71 6.08
C ASP A 131 23.19 -13.73 7.26
N ILE A 132 22.49 -12.62 7.05
CA ILE A 132 22.27 -11.57 8.04
C ILE A 132 20.77 -11.34 8.22
N GLU A 133 20.37 -11.10 9.47
CA GLU A 133 18.97 -10.87 9.86
C GLU A 133 18.82 -9.48 10.48
N SER A 134 17.70 -8.81 10.20
CA SER A 134 17.39 -7.52 10.79
C SER A 134 15.92 -7.37 11.11
N ASN A 135 15.66 -6.70 12.23
CA ASN A 135 14.32 -6.39 12.68
C ASN A 135 14.19 -4.88 12.80
N TYR A 136 13.25 -4.29 12.10
CA TYR A 136 13.04 -2.85 12.08
C TYR A 136 11.58 -2.50 11.86
N GLU A 137 11.24 -1.26 12.18
CA GLU A 137 9.88 -0.75 12.12
C GLU A 137 9.76 0.40 11.13
N THR A 138 8.56 0.64 10.62
CA THR A 138 8.25 1.74 9.73
C THR A 138 6.93 2.37 10.15
N TYR A 139 6.94 3.68 10.33
CA TYR A 139 5.76 4.48 10.65
C TYR A 139 5.20 5.05 9.36
N GLU A 140 3.88 5.00 9.18
CA GLU A 140 3.23 5.34 7.92
C GLU A 140 2.02 6.26 8.15
N ILE A 141 1.83 7.21 7.25
CA ILE A 141 0.59 7.98 7.13
C ILE A 141 0.13 7.96 5.67
N HIS A 142 -1.16 7.74 5.47
CA HIS A 142 -1.82 7.76 4.17
C HIS A 142 -3.01 8.70 4.21
N THR A 143 -3.13 9.55 3.20
CA THR A 143 -4.25 10.47 3.05
C THR A 143 -4.78 10.38 1.62
N GLY A 144 -6.05 10.72 1.44
CA GLY A 144 -6.58 10.87 0.10
C GLY A 144 -7.90 11.61 0.05
N VAL A 145 -8.13 12.24 -1.10
CA VAL A 145 -9.36 12.94 -1.44
C VAL A 145 -9.88 12.43 -2.79
N ARG A 146 -11.19 12.28 -2.92
CA ARG A 146 -11.85 11.89 -4.17
C ARG A 146 -13.09 12.73 -4.41
N LYS A 147 -13.21 13.24 -5.63
CA LYS A 147 -14.44 13.80 -6.17
C LYS A 147 -15.19 12.71 -6.91
N ASN A 148 -16.41 12.42 -6.45
CA ASN A 148 -17.31 11.53 -7.15
C ASN A 148 -18.03 12.33 -8.24
N ASN A 149 -17.93 11.90 -9.50
CA ASN A 149 -18.52 12.61 -10.64
C ASN A 149 -19.78 11.88 -11.15
N LEU A 150 -20.59 12.57 -11.97
CA LEU A 150 -21.74 11.96 -12.65
C LEU A 150 -21.27 10.93 -13.68
N SER A 151 -22.12 9.94 -14.00
CA SER A 151 -21.79 8.69 -14.72
C SER A 151 -21.10 8.78 -16.10
N LEU A 152 -20.89 9.98 -16.65
CA LEU A 152 -20.19 10.21 -17.91
C LEU A 152 -18.73 10.66 -17.71
N VAL A 153 -18.37 11.09 -16.49
CA VAL A 153 -17.02 11.56 -16.14
C VAL A 153 -16.49 10.65 -15.04
N PRO A 154 -15.28 10.08 -15.17
CA PRO A 154 -14.73 9.22 -14.13
C PRO A 154 -14.53 10.00 -12.83
N ASP A 155 -14.58 9.30 -11.70
CA ASP A 155 -14.18 9.87 -10.42
C ASP A 155 -12.70 10.24 -10.48
N ILE A 156 -12.34 11.38 -9.86
CA ILE A 156 -10.97 11.87 -9.81
C ILE A 156 -10.54 11.92 -8.35
N GLY A 157 -9.36 11.41 -8.04
CA GLY A 157 -8.81 11.55 -6.70
C GLY A 157 -7.31 11.78 -6.67
N LEU A 158 -6.87 12.19 -5.48
CA LEU A 158 -5.49 12.42 -5.14
C LEU A 158 -5.19 11.68 -3.83
N THR A 159 -4.06 10.99 -3.77
CA THR A 159 -3.56 10.40 -2.52
C THR A 159 -2.14 10.87 -2.21
N GLY A 160 -1.87 11.01 -0.92
CA GLY A 160 -0.54 11.19 -0.38
C GLY A 160 -0.20 10.03 0.55
N SER A 161 1.04 9.60 0.55
CA SER A 161 1.53 8.67 1.56
C SER A 161 2.93 9.05 1.95
N TYR A 162 3.24 8.87 3.23
CA TYR A 162 4.56 9.12 3.77
C TYR A 162 4.91 7.99 4.73
N SER A 163 6.15 7.52 4.67
CA SER A 163 6.69 6.53 5.57
C SER A 163 8.04 6.98 6.11
N PHE A 164 8.26 6.69 7.38
CA PHE A 164 9.49 6.94 8.12
C PHE A 164 10.00 5.62 8.71
N THR A 165 11.21 5.24 8.35
CA THR A 165 11.93 4.10 8.93
C THR A 165 13.08 4.69 9.76
N PRO A 166 13.11 4.51 11.09
CA PRO A 166 14.23 4.94 11.92
C PRO A 166 15.53 4.21 11.54
N ASN A 167 16.66 4.73 12.01
CA ASN A 167 17.95 4.04 11.88
C ASN A 167 17.86 2.64 12.48
N TYR A 168 18.48 1.67 11.81
CA TYR A 168 18.56 0.30 12.31
C TYR A 168 19.86 -0.36 11.86
N ASP A 169 20.35 -1.28 12.68
CA ASP A 169 21.51 -2.10 12.37
C ASP A 169 21.03 -3.44 11.82
N GLU A 170 21.47 -3.79 10.61
CA GLU A 170 21.18 -5.11 10.02
C GLU A 170 22.21 -6.14 10.47
N SER A 171 23.45 -5.72 10.70
CA SER A 171 24.48 -6.53 11.35
C SER A 171 25.61 -5.63 11.85
N LYS A 172 26.65 -6.21 12.43
CA LYS A 172 27.90 -5.48 12.69
C LYS A 172 28.57 -4.92 11.42
N TYR A 173 28.16 -5.39 10.24
CA TYR A 173 28.70 -4.96 8.96
C TYR A 173 27.82 -3.93 8.26
N TYR A 174 26.50 -3.96 8.49
CA TYR A 174 25.53 -3.14 7.77
C TYR A 174 24.65 -2.37 8.76
N SER A 175 24.64 -1.06 8.63
CA SER A 175 23.67 -0.20 9.30
C SER A 175 23.03 0.76 8.32
N TRP A 176 21.80 1.13 8.62
CA TRP A 176 20.96 1.96 7.77
C TRP A 176 20.62 3.25 8.51
N GLY A 177 20.84 4.38 7.84
CA GLY A 177 20.32 5.67 8.30
C GLY A 177 18.80 5.69 8.22
N ASP A 178 18.21 6.69 8.86
CA ASP A 178 16.78 6.94 8.74
C ASP A 178 16.38 7.13 7.28
N ARG A 179 15.18 6.65 6.96
CA ARG A 179 14.64 6.73 5.61
C ARG A 179 13.28 7.39 5.61
N HIS A 180 13.16 8.41 4.77
CA HIS A 180 11.92 9.12 4.51
C HIS A 180 11.47 8.86 3.08
N VAL A 181 10.25 8.34 2.92
CA VAL A 181 9.67 8.08 1.60
C VAL A 181 8.27 8.64 1.54
N GLY A 182 8.07 9.63 0.66
CA GLY A 182 6.80 10.26 0.34
C GLY A 182 6.39 9.96 -1.09
N ASN A 183 5.15 9.54 -1.31
CA ASN A 183 4.56 9.36 -2.63
C ASN A 183 3.24 10.12 -2.77
N VAL A 184 3.01 10.65 -3.96
CA VAL A 184 1.75 11.28 -4.36
C VAL A 184 1.19 10.53 -5.55
N SER A 185 -0.13 10.38 -5.60
CA SER A 185 -0.81 9.77 -6.74
C SER A 185 -2.04 10.56 -7.14
N ILE A 186 -2.27 10.65 -8.45
CA ILE A 186 -3.50 11.15 -9.06
C ILE A 186 -4.12 9.97 -9.80
N TYR A 187 -5.43 9.78 -9.62
CA TYR A 187 -6.10 8.62 -10.19
C TYR A 187 -7.49 8.96 -10.72
N PHE A 188 -7.89 8.18 -11.73
CA PHE A 188 -9.20 8.18 -12.34
C PHE A 188 -9.83 6.81 -12.14
N SER A 189 -11.11 6.76 -11.79
CA SER A 189 -11.79 5.47 -11.64
C SER A 189 -13.26 5.53 -11.96
N ASP A 190 -13.82 4.40 -12.41
CA ASP A 190 -15.26 4.24 -12.58
C ASP A 190 -15.69 2.83 -12.13
N ASN A 191 -17.00 2.63 -11.96
CA ASN A 191 -17.60 1.34 -11.63
C ASN A 191 -18.98 1.18 -12.26
N TYR A 192 -19.11 0.17 -13.10
CA TYR A 192 -20.33 -0.16 -13.80
C TYR A 192 -20.99 -1.39 -13.17
N ASN A 193 -22.31 -1.38 -13.05
CA ASN A 193 -23.07 -2.58 -12.71
C ASN A 193 -23.56 -3.24 -13.99
N LEU A 194 -22.90 -4.33 -14.39
CA LEU A 194 -23.25 -5.11 -15.59
C LEU A 194 -24.54 -5.91 -15.39
N ILE A 195 -24.76 -6.42 -14.17
CA ILE A 195 -25.99 -7.11 -13.78
C ILE A 195 -26.43 -6.54 -12.42
N LYS A 196 -27.71 -6.18 -12.29
CA LYS A 196 -28.27 -5.71 -11.02
C LYS A 196 -29.70 -6.19 -10.86
N ASN A 197 -29.87 -7.37 -10.27
CA ASN A 197 -31.16 -7.96 -9.95
C ASN A 197 -31.26 -8.17 -8.43
N LYS A 198 -32.45 -8.53 -7.92
CA LYS A 198 -32.69 -8.70 -6.47
C LYS A 198 -31.70 -9.63 -5.77
N ASN A 199 -31.21 -10.66 -6.49
CA ASN A 199 -30.35 -11.70 -5.91
C ASN A 199 -28.90 -11.62 -6.37
N ASN A 200 -28.62 -10.97 -7.51
CA ASN A 200 -27.31 -11.00 -8.17
C ASN A 200 -26.89 -9.60 -8.57
N LYS A 201 -25.64 -9.24 -8.26
CA LYS A 201 -24.98 -8.03 -8.75
C LYS A 201 -23.64 -8.41 -9.36
N LEU A 202 -23.43 -8.09 -10.63
CA LEU A 202 -22.13 -8.17 -11.30
C LEU A 202 -21.66 -6.74 -11.56
N SER A 203 -20.45 -6.40 -11.15
CA SER A 203 -19.85 -5.08 -11.34
C SER A 203 -18.49 -5.17 -12.00
N LEU A 204 -18.20 -4.23 -12.87
CA LEU A 204 -16.90 -4.03 -13.50
C LEU A 204 -16.40 -2.63 -13.16
N GLY A 205 -15.25 -2.55 -12.51
CA GLY A 205 -14.58 -1.30 -12.20
C GLY A 205 -13.23 -1.22 -12.87
N TRP A 206 -12.79 -0.01 -13.15
CA TRP A 206 -11.42 0.27 -13.58
C TRP A 206 -10.87 1.46 -12.79
N THR A 207 -9.55 1.47 -12.61
CA THR A 207 -8.80 2.59 -12.05
C THR A 207 -7.51 2.76 -12.85
N LEU A 208 -7.24 3.99 -13.29
CA LEU A 208 -5.94 4.40 -13.82
C LEU A 208 -5.27 5.30 -12.79
N ASP A 209 -4.08 4.91 -12.34
CA ASP A 209 -3.33 5.57 -11.28
C ASP A 209 -1.97 6.02 -11.81
N TYR A 210 -1.65 7.30 -11.64
CA TYR A 210 -0.29 7.81 -11.83
C TYR A 210 0.28 8.17 -10.47
N ARG A 211 1.39 7.55 -10.10
CA ARG A 211 2.09 7.75 -8.83
C ARG A 211 3.51 8.25 -9.07
N SER A 212 3.95 9.17 -8.23
CA SER A 212 5.33 9.65 -8.19
C SER A 212 5.83 9.66 -6.76
N LEU A 213 7.12 9.35 -6.57
CA LEU A 213 7.86 9.76 -5.38
C LEU A 213 7.91 11.28 -5.38
N ALA A 214 7.53 11.88 -4.25
CA ALA A 214 7.53 13.32 -4.00
C ALA A 214 8.62 13.71 -3.00
N ALA A 215 9.01 12.78 -2.13
CA ALA A 215 10.19 12.87 -1.28
C ALA A 215 10.81 11.46 -1.22
N ASP A 216 12.08 11.32 -1.56
CA ASP A 216 12.86 10.11 -1.29
C ASP A 216 14.24 10.64 -0.94
N ASP A 217 14.56 10.59 0.35
CA ASP A 217 15.89 10.98 0.80
C ASP A 217 16.89 9.93 0.31
N GLU A 218 18.11 10.37 -0.01
CA GLU A 218 19.19 9.46 -0.36
C GLU A 218 19.35 8.46 0.79
N GLN A 219 19.24 7.17 0.49
CA GLN A 219 19.38 6.14 1.51
C GLN A 219 20.85 6.13 1.93
N VAL A 220 21.12 6.65 3.13
CA VAL A 220 22.42 6.51 3.77
C VAL A 220 22.51 5.12 4.38
N TYR A 221 23.62 4.44 4.12
CA TYR A 221 23.94 3.15 4.74
C TYR A 221 25.44 3.07 5.00
N PHE A 222 25.84 2.22 5.93
CA PHE A 222 27.23 2.02 6.30
C PHE A 222 27.61 0.57 6.08
N ILE A 223 28.77 0.37 5.45
CA ILE A 223 29.41 -0.94 5.32
C ILE A 223 30.70 -0.92 6.13
N ASN A 224 30.75 -1.69 7.20
CA ASN A 224 31.91 -1.78 8.09
C ASN A 224 32.43 -0.39 8.53
N GLY A 225 31.50 0.51 8.91
CA GLY A 225 31.79 1.89 9.30
C GLY A 225 32.07 2.88 8.15
N THR A 226 32.11 2.41 6.90
CA THR A 226 32.26 3.28 5.72
C THR A 226 30.88 3.71 5.23
N GLN A 227 30.63 5.02 5.21
CA GLN A 227 29.37 5.57 4.71
C GLN A 227 29.26 5.43 3.19
N ALA A 228 28.08 5.07 2.73
CA ALA A 228 27.66 5.09 1.35
C ALA A 228 26.25 5.66 1.24
N THR A 229 25.90 6.14 0.05
CA THR A 229 24.60 6.74 -0.25
C THR A 229 24.05 6.16 -1.52
N TYR A 230 22.80 5.71 -1.48
CA TYR A 230 22.07 5.26 -2.66
C TYR A 230 20.96 6.26 -2.98
N LYS A 231 20.95 6.72 -4.23
CA LYS A 231 19.87 7.55 -4.77
C LYS A 231 19.11 6.76 -5.81
N GLN A 232 17.79 6.76 -5.71
CA GLN A 232 16.94 6.03 -6.63
C GLN A 232 16.90 6.69 -8.01
N ASP A 233 17.00 5.90 -9.08
CA ASP A 233 16.91 6.40 -10.45
C ASP A 233 15.50 6.94 -10.76
N ILE A 234 15.40 7.93 -11.66
CA ILE A 234 14.14 8.57 -12.07
C ILE A 234 13.13 7.54 -12.57
N ASP A 235 13.58 6.50 -13.27
CA ASP A 235 12.70 5.44 -13.80
C ASP A 235 12.04 4.59 -12.70
N LEU A 236 12.52 4.68 -11.47
CA LEU A 236 11.94 4.02 -10.30
C LEU A 236 11.10 4.96 -9.42
N THR A 237 11.06 6.25 -9.76
CA THR A 237 10.33 7.26 -9.01
C THR A 237 8.90 7.45 -9.49
N LYS A 238 8.54 6.93 -10.67
CA LYS A 238 7.22 7.12 -11.28
C LYS A 238 6.62 5.79 -11.70
N GLU A 239 5.32 5.65 -11.55
CA GLU A 239 4.57 4.43 -11.88
C GLU A 239 3.20 4.81 -12.47
N ILE A 240 2.81 4.13 -13.55
CA ILE A 240 1.44 4.13 -14.04
C ILE A 240 0.86 2.74 -13.79
N THR A 241 -0.24 2.67 -13.04
CA THR A 241 -0.92 1.42 -12.71
C THR A 241 -2.33 1.43 -13.31
N MET A 242 -2.67 0.41 -14.09
CA MET A 242 -4.04 0.14 -14.50
C MET A 242 -4.60 -1.04 -13.71
N ILE A 243 -5.78 -0.85 -13.13
CA ILE A 243 -6.45 -1.85 -12.30
C ILE A 243 -7.81 -2.10 -12.87
N VAL A 244 -8.12 -3.37 -13.09
CA VAL A 244 -9.45 -3.83 -13.50
C VAL A 244 -10.00 -4.72 -12.40
N SER A 245 -11.23 -4.45 -11.98
CA SER A 245 -11.89 -5.18 -10.90
C SER A 245 -13.21 -5.76 -11.37
N LEU A 246 -13.39 -7.07 -11.19
CA LEU A 246 -14.67 -7.75 -11.41
C LEU A 246 -15.25 -8.16 -10.04
N GLY A 247 -16.47 -7.74 -9.76
CA GLY A 247 -17.15 -8.03 -8.49
C GLY A 247 -18.45 -8.78 -8.73
N TYR A 248 -18.68 -9.87 -7.99
CA TYR A 248 -19.94 -10.60 -8.00
C TYR A 248 -20.50 -10.72 -6.58
N LYS A 249 -21.77 -10.35 -6.41
CA LYS A 249 -22.52 -10.49 -5.15
C LYS A 249 -23.75 -11.34 -5.40
N LYS A 250 -23.91 -12.40 -4.60
CA LYS A 250 -25.09 -13.27 -4.58
C LYS A 250 -25.73 -13.24 -3.19
N LYS A 251 -27.02 -12.95 -3.11
CA LYS A 251 -27.81 -13.16 -1.88
C LYS A 251 -28.19 -14.64 -1.79
N ILE A 252 -27.72 -15.31 -0.74
CA ILE A 252 -27.95 -16.75 -0.54
C ILE A 252 -29.20 -16.99 0.32
N PHE A 253 -29.58 -16.04 1.19
CA PHE A 253 -30.80 -16.08 1.99
C PHE A 253 -31.52 -14.73 2.01
N LYS A 254 -32.84 -14.75 2.26
CA LYS A 254 -33.76 -13.61 2.16
C LYS A 254 -34.04 -13.02 3.53
#